data_AF-A0A5K7YJU9-F1
#
_entry.id   AF-A0A5K7YJU9-F1
#
_cell.length_a   1.000
_cell.length_b   1.000
_cell.length_c   1.000
_cell.angle_alpha   90.00
_cell.angle_beta   90.00
_cell.angle_gamma   90.00
#
_symmetry.space_group_name_H-M   'P 1'
#
loop_
_entity.id
_entity.type
_entity.pdbx_description
1 polymer ?
#
loop_
_entity_poly.entity_id
_entity_poly.type
_entity_poly.pdbx_seq_one_letter_code
_entity_poly.pdbx_strand_id
1 'polypeptide(L)'
;MDTNHGFILATTLSEASVNDTNYLDYCTVFNKHNKTPIKKVYADKGYAGKPNRDFLAGNKIADGIMRKDSTTAKLTDLEIQRNKKISKVRYIVEQYFGISHLKDNAQRARFP
;
A
#
# COMPACT_ATOMS: atom_id res chain seq x y z
N MET A 1 4.87 -6.37 -3.83
CA MET A 1 6.04 -7.17 -3.44
C MET A 1 5.54 -8.54 -3.02
N ASP A 2 6.10 -9.60 -3.58
CA ASP A 2 5.96 -10.95 -3.04
C ASP A 2 6.66 -11.03 -1.68
N THR A 3 6.03 -11.66 -0.69
CA THR A 3 6.58 -11.80 0.66
C THR A 3 7.60 -12.91 0.77
N ASN A 4 7.60 -13.87 -0.16
CA ASN A 4 8.51 -15.02 -0.11
C ASN A 4 9.86 -14.69 -0.75
N HIS A 5 9.85 -14.01 -1.90
CA HIS A 5 11.06 -13.75 -2.67
C HIS A 5 11.40 -12.26 -2.80
N GLY A 6 10.55 -11.35 -2.33
CA GLY A 6 10.80 -9.90 -2.40
C GLY A 6 10.67 -9.30 -3.81
N PHE A 7 10.04 -10.00 -4.75
CA PHE A 7 9.88 -9.50 -6.12
C PHE A 7 8.76 -8.47 -6.26
N ILE A 8 8.97 -7.45 -7.10
CA ILE A 8 7.92 -6.53 -7.53
C ILE A 8 7.04 -7.27 -8.54
N LEU A 9 5.76 -7.45 -8.20
CA LEU A 9 4.80 -8.20 -9.03
C LEU A 9 4.11 -7.34 -10.08
N ALA A 10 3.97 -6.05 -9.81
CA ALA A 10 3.37 -5.08 -10.70
C ALA A 10 3.84 -3.67 -10.33
N THR A 11 3.98 -2.82 -11.33
CA THR A 11 4.22 -1.38 -11.19
C THR A 11 3.23 -0.66 -12.09
N THR A 12 2.60 0.41 -11.58
CA THR A 12 1.75 1.30 -12.38
C THR A 12 2.37 2.69 -12.32
N LEU A 13 2.56 3.33 -13.47
CA LEU A 13 3.02 4.70 -13.57
C LEU A 13 1.79 5.61 -13.62
N SER A 14 1.64 6.48 -12.61
CA SER A 14 0.64 7.54 -12.60
C SER A 14 1.19 8.79 -13.29
N GLU A 15 0.31 9.57 -13.92
CA GLU A 15 0.65 10.94 -14.29
C GLU A 15 0.95 11.77 -13.03
N ALA A 16 1.89 12.71 -13.14
CA ALA A 16 2.24 13.59 -12.02
C ALA A 16 1.07 14.48 -11.54
N SER A 17 0.07 14.70 -12.39
CA SER A 17 -1.15 15.46 -12.13
C SER A 17 -2.19 14.67 -11.31
N VAL A 18 -2.07 13.35 -11.26
CA VAL A 18 -3.08 12.45 -10.68
C VAL A 18 -2.61 11.94 -9.32
N ASN A 19 -3.51 11.96 -8.34
CA ASN A 19 -3.22 11.44 -7.02
C ASN A 19 -3.13 9.91 -7.04
N ASP A 20 -2.01 9.36 -6.54
CA ASP A 20 -1.73 7.93 -6.42
C ASP A 20 -2.83 7.13 -5.71
N THR A 21 -3.62 7.78 -4.85
CA THR A 21 -4.75 7.15 -4.14
C THR A 21 -5.80 6.55 -5.07
N ASN A 22 -5.85 6.98 -6.34
CA ASN A 22 -6.72 6.46 -7.39
C ASN A 22 -6.23 5.13 -8.00
N TYR A 23 -5.01 4.68 -7.70
CA TYR A 23 -4.38 3.54 -8.36
C TYR A 23 -4.27 2.27 -7.49
N LEU A 24 -4.95 2.24 -6.33
CA LEU A 24 -4.91 1.09 -5.42
C LEU A 24 -5.47 -0.17 -6.07
N ASP A 25 -6.54 -0.02 -6.85
CA ASP A 25 -7.17 -1.09 -7.61
C ASP A 25 -6.24 -1.65 -8.68
N TYR A 26 -5.54 -0.83 -9.46
CA TYR A 26 -4.55 -1.30 -10.45
C TYR A 26 -3.46 -2.16 -9.81
N CYS A 27 -2.97 -1.77 -8.64
CA CYS A 27 -1.96 -2.52 -7.89
C CYS A 27 -2.47 -3.87 -7.35
N THR A 28 -3.79 -4.08 -7.29
CA THR A 28 -4.43 -5.27 -6.67
C THR A 28 -5.19 -6.13 -7.68
N VAL A 29 -5.57 -5.56 -8.83
CA VAL A 29 -6.30 -6.21 -9.93
C VAL A 29 -5.49 -7.31 -10.60
N PHE A 30 -4.15 -7.17 -10.71
CA PHE A 30 -3.30 -8.19 -11.33
C PHE A 30 -3.40 -9.59 -10.70
N ASN A 31 -3.92 -9.70 -9.48
CA ASN A 31 -4.12 -10.98 -8.80
C ASN A 31 -5.56 -11.54 -8.87
N LYS A 32 -6.50 -10.86 -9.53
CA LYS A 32 -7.89 -11.34 -9.68
C LYS A 32 -7.99 -12.67 -10.46
N HIS A 33 -7.03 -12.93 -11.35
CA HIS A 33 -7.04 -14.10 -12.23
C HIS A 33 -5.98 -15.15 -11.87
N ASN A 34 -5.24 -14.96 -10.78
CA ASN A 34 -4.22 -15.90 -10.32
C ASN A 34 -4.78 -16.91 -9.32
N LYS A 35 -4.16 -18.09 -9.24
CA LYS A 35 -4.56 -19.18 -8.33
C LYS A 35 -4.45 -18.79 -6.84
N THR A 36 -3.72 -17.72 -6.51
CA THR A 36 -3.49 -17.24 -5.14
C THR A 36 -4.01 -15.81 -4.97
N PRO A 37 -5.25 -15.62 -4.48
CA PRO A 37 -5.82 -14.29 -4.32
C PRO A 37 -5.12 -13.48 -3.22
N ILE A 38 -5.08 -12.15 -3.38
CA ILE A 38 -4.56 -11.24 -2.36
C ILE A 38 -5.47 -11.31 -1.13
N LYS A 39 -4.89 -11.72 0.00
CA LYS A 39 -5.64 -11.82 1.26
C LYS A 39 -5.80 -10.47 1.96
N LYS A 40 -4.80 -9.59 1.87
CA LYS A 40 -4.75 -8.33 2.60
C LYS A 40 -3.88 -7.32 1.88
N VAL A 41 -4.31 -6.06 1.88
CA VAL A 41 -3.55 -4.93 1.33
C VAL A 41 -3.07 -4.05 2.47
N TYR A 42 -1.78 -3.72 2.49
CA TYR A 42 -1.18 -2.81 3.46
C TYR A 42 -0.84 -1.49 2.77
N ALA A 43 -1.45 -0.39 3.23
CA ALA A 43 -1.24 0.94 2.65
C ALA A 43 -1.25 2.02 3.73
N ASP A 44 -0.71 3.20 3.40
CA ASP A 44 -0.72 4.35 4.28
C ASP A 44 -2.10 5.03 4.40
N LYS A 45 -2.15 6.12 5.17
CA LYS A 45 -3.39 6.86 5.47
C LYS A 45 -3.92 7.69 4.28
N GLY A 46 -3.11 7.94 3.26
CA GLY A 46 -3.51 8.60 2.02
C GLY A 46 -4.58 7.79 1.29
N TYR A 47 -4.46 6.47 1.30
CA TYR A 47 -5.41 5.56 0.63
C TYR A 47 -6.73 5.34 1.38
N ALA A 48 -6.96 6.02 2.52
CA ALA A 48 -8.08 5.72 3.41
C ALA A 48 -9.48 6.07 2.88
N GLY A 49 -9.59 6.63 1.66
CA GLY A 49 -10.84 7.04 1.04
C GLY A 49 -11.86 5.90 0.90
N LYS A 50 -13.15 6.28 0.91
CA LYS A 50 -14.28 5.35 0.75
C LYS A 50 -14.18 4.46 -0.50
N PRO A 51 -13.84 4.97 -1.70
CA PRO A 51 -13.72 4.13 -2.90
C PRO A 51 -12.76 2.96 -2.71
N ASN A 52 -11.61 3.19 -2.07
CA ASN A 52 -10.61 2.16 -1.82
C ASN A 52 -11.08 1.11 -0.81
N ARG A 53 -11.79 1.52 0.25
CA ARG A 53 -12.34 0.57 1.24
C ARG A 53 -13.46 -0.28 0.64
N ASP A 54 -14.36 0.36 -0.12
CA ASP A 54 -15.46 -0.32 -0.81
C ASP A 54 -14.92 -1.32 -1.84
N PHE A 55 -13.87 -0.94 -2.58
CA PHE A 55 -13.15 -1.86 -3.48
C PHE A 55 -12.60 -3.08 -2.73
N LEU A 56 -11.88 -2.89 -1.61
CA LEU A 56 -11.33 -4.02 -0.85
C LEU A 56 -12.44 -4.94 -0.32
N ALA A 57 -13.50 -4.36 0.23
CA ALA A 57 -14.65 -5.11 0.74
C ALA A 57 -15.36 -5.91 -0.36
N GLY A 58 -15.65 -5.28 -1.50
CA GLY A 58 -16.31 -5.91 -2.65
C GLY A 58 -15.49 -7.06 -3.25
N ASN A 59 -14.17 -7.04 -3.10
CA ASN A 59 -13.27 -8.09 -3.57
C ASN A 59 -12.84 -9.09 -2.49
N LYS A 60 -13.44 -9.04 -1.28
CA LYS A 60 -13.11 -9.91 -0.14
C LYS A 60 -11.63 -9.83 0.28
N ILE A 61 -11.01 -8.66 0.10
CA ILE A 61 -9.62 -8.39 0.48
C ILE A 61 -9.63 -7.72 1.86
N ALA A 62 -8.83 -8.25 2.80
CA ALA A 62 -8.76 -7.67 4.13
C ALA A 62 -8.16 -6.26 4.10
N ASP A 63 -8.80 -5.38 4.85
CA ASP A 63 -8.44 -3.98 4.94
C ASP A 63 -7.23 -3.77 5.88
N GLY A 64 -6.07 -3.49 5.30
CA GLY A 64 -4.85 -3.08 5.99
C GLY A 64 -4.42 -1.64 5.66
N ILE A 65 -5.33 -0.79 5.19
CA ILE A 65 -5.04 0.63 4.97
C ILE A 65 -5.05 1.35 6.33
N MET A 66 -4.05 2.16 6.63
CA MET A 66 -3.99 2.94 7.87
C MET A 66 -5.20 3.88 8.01
N ARG A 67 -5.64 4.14 9.24
CA ARG A 67 -6.71 5.11 9.54
C ARG A 67 -6.13 6.53 9.56
N LYS A 68 -6.96 7.51 9.21
CA LYS A 68 -6.62 8.92 9.13
C LYS A 68 -7.58 9.70 10.03
N ASP A 69 -7.04 10.62 10.82
CA ASP A 69 -7.79 11.64 11.53
C ASP A 69 -8.60 12.48 10.54
N SER A 70 -9.79 12.92 10.95
CA SER A 70 -10.54 13.95 10.22
C SER A 70 -10.43 15.29 10.95
N THR A 71 -10.98 16.34 10.35
CA THR A 71 -11.12 17.64 11.01
C THR A 71 -12.00 17.56 12.26
N THR A 72 -12.95 16.61 12.29
CA THR A 72 -13.96 16.46 13.34
C THR A 72 -13.74 15.28 14.28
N ALA A 73 -12.85 14.34 13.94
CA ALA A 73 -12.63 13.11 14.71
C ALA A 73 -11.14 12.75 14.79
N LYS A 74 -10.69 12.46 16.01
CA LYS A 74 -9.35 11.93 16.29
C LYS A 74 -9.35 10.41 16.26
N LEU A 75 -8.19 9.83 15.99
CA LEU A 75 -8.01 8.39 16.07
C LEU A 75 -8.16 7.92 17.51
N THR A 76 -8.87 6.82 17.67
CA THR A 76 -8.95 6.08 18.93
C THR A 76 -7.63 5.35 19.21
N ASP A 77 -7.38 4.98 20.47
CA ASP A 77 -6.19 4.21 20.85
C ASP A 77 -6.10 2.87 20.09
N LEU A 78 -7.24 2.24 19.84
CA LEU A 78 -7.32 1.01 19.04
C LEU A 78 -6.86 1.23 17.60
N GLU A 79 -7.25 2.34 16.98
CA GLU A 79 -6.83 2.69 15.62
C GLU A 79 -5.36 3.07 15.56
N ILE A 80 -4.84 3.74 16.59
CA ILE A 80 -3.41 4.04 16.71
C ILE A 80 -2.61 2.73 16.82
N GLN A 81 -3.03 1.80 17.67
CA GLN A 81 -2.39 0.49 17.80
C GLN A 81 -2.47 -0.32 16.50
N ARG A 82 -3.61 -0.28 15.80
CA ARG A 82 -3.77 -0.89 14.47
C ARG A 82 -2.80 -0.27 13.46
N ASN A 83 -2.70 1.06 13.42
CA ASN A 83 -1.78 1.78 12.55
C ASN A 83 -0.31 1.40 12.85
N LYS A 84 0.09 1.30 14.13
CA LYS A 84 1.42 0.83 14.52
C LYS A 84 1.72 -0.58 13.98
N LYS A 85 0.76 -1.51 14.07
CA LYS A 85 0.92 -2.87 13.51
C LYS A 85 1.09 -2.86 11.99
N ILE A 86 0.32 -2.04 11.28
CA ILE A 86 0.43 -1.88 9.82
C ILE A 86 1.78 -1.25 9.44
N SER A 87 2.21 -0.21 10.16
CA SER A 87 3.49 0.46 9.92
C SER A 87 4.67 -0.50 10.06
N LYS A 88 4.65 -1.44 11.00
CA LYS A 88 5.71 -2.46 11.12
C LYS A 88 5.84 -3.32 9.86
N VAL A 89 4.72 -3.70 9.24
CA VAL A 89 4.74 -4.47 7.99
C VAL A 89 5.25 -3.63 6.83
N ARG A 90 4.76 -2.39 6.70
CA ARG A 90 5.22 -1.45 5.67
C ARG A 90 6.71 -1.15 5.78
N TYR A 91 7.20 -1.00 7.00
CA TYR A 91 8.60 -0.71 7.30
C TYR A 91 9.55 -1.74 6.69
N ILE A 92 9.19 -3.03 6.66
CA ILE A 92 10.01 -4.08 6.04
C ILE A 92 10.27 -3.77 4.56
N VAL A 93 9.24 -3.33 3.84
CA VAL A 93 9.34 -2.96 2.42
C VAL A 93 10.09 -1.64 2.25
N GLU A 94 9.83 -0.65 3.11
CA GLU A 94 10.49 0.66 3.05
C GLU A 94 11.99 0.58 3.35
N GLN A 95 12.40 -0.31 4.27
CA GLN A 95 13.80 -0.57 4.59
C GLN A 95 14.58 -1.09 3.38
N TYR A 96 13.97 -1.93 2.55
CA TYR A 96 14.62 -2.42 1.34
C TYR A 96 15.08 -1.26 0.45
N PHE A 97 14.23 -0.26 0.20
CA PHE A 97 14.62 0.90 -0.60
C PHE A 97 15.76 1.72 0.02
N GLY A 98 15.76 1.88 1.35
CA GLY A 98 16.84 2.57 2.06
C GLY A 98 18.17 1.82 1.99
N ILE A 99 18.14 0.49 2.16
CA ILE A 99 19.34 -0.35 2.08
C ILE A 99 19.87 -0.42 0.65
N SER A 100 19.01 -0.58 -0.35
CA SER A 100 19.42 -0.57 -1.76
C SER A 100 20.06 0.74 -2.18
N HIS A 101 19.58 1.88 -1.64
CA HIS A 101 20.26 3.15 -1.85
C HIS A 101 21.66 3.17 -1.21
N LEU A 102 21.77 2.70 0.03
CA LEU A 102 23.04 2.73 0.79
C LEU A 102 24.10 1.75 0.27
N LYS A 103 23.71 0.53 -0.12
CA LYS A 103 24.63 -0.56 -0.47
C LYS A 103 24.81 -0.76 -1.97
N ASP A 104 23.74 -0.55 -2.74
CA ASP A 104 23.70 -0.88 -4.17
C ASP A 104 23.70 0.37 -5.05
N ASN A 105 23.87 1.57 -4.46
CA ASN A 105 23.78 2.88 -5.13
C ASN A 105 22.49 3.06 -5.96
N ALA A 106 21.40 2.38 -5.56
CA ALA A 106 20.13 2.50 -6.24
C ALA A 106 19.62 3.96 -6.18
N GLN A 107 19.19 4.51 -7.31
CA GLN A 107 18.62 5.85 -7.38
C GLN A 107 17.13 5.82 -7.70
N ARG A 108 16.44 6.91 -7.37
CA ARG A 108 15.04 7.09 -7.76
C ARG A 108 14.95 7.18 -9.27
N ALA A 109 14.21 6.26 -9.89
CA ALA A 109 13.93 6.30 -11.32
C ALA A 109 13.21 7.61 -11.69
N ARG A 110 13.64 8.23 -12.80
CA ARG A 110 12.97 9.38 -13.43
C ARG A 110 12.62 8.95 -14.86
N PHE A 111 11.35 9.10 -15.22
CA PHE A 111 10.86 8.82 -16.56
C PHE A 111 10.55 10.16 -17.26
N PRO A 112 10.85 10.28 -18.57
CA PRO A 112 10.56 11.49 -19.34
C PRO A 112 9.05 11.77 -19.48
#